data_AF-A0A7C9TAT0-F1
#
_entry.id   AF-A0A7C9TAT0-F1
#
_cell.length_a   1.000
_cell.length_b   1.000
_cell.length_c   1.000
_cell.angle_alpha   90.00
_cell.angle_beta   90.00
_cell.angle_gamma   90.00
#
_symmetry.space_group_name_H-M   'P 1'
#
loop_
_entity.id
_entity.type
_entity.pdbx_description
1 polymer ?
#
loop_
_entity_poly.entity_id
_entity_poly.type
_entity_poly.pdbx_seq_one_letter_code
_entity_poly.pdbx_strand_id
1 'polypeptide(L)' 'LTNSWFYSDSHNDLPLLEKVRHPIAVDPDSTLQAHALQKGWPVISLRPE' A
#
# COMPACT_ATOMS: atom_id res chain seq x y z
N LEU A 1 -1.12 9.53 -15.22
CA LEU A 1 -0.65 8.88 -13.97
C LEU A 1 0.70 8.18 -14.17
N THR A 2 1.60 8.68 -15.02
CA THR A 2 2.87 8.00 -15.31
C THR A 2 3.83 7.99 -14.11
N ASN A 3 3.59 8.87 -13.13
CA ASN A 3 4.39 8.98 -11.92
C ASN A 3 3.48 9.42 -10.75
N SER A 4 2.78 8.47 -10.16
CA SER A 4 1.80 8.72 -9.09
C SER A 4 2.02 7.79 -7.92
N TRP A 5 1.91 8.34 -6.71
CA TRP A 5 2.00 7.61 -5.46
C TRP A 5 0.64 7.53 -4.80
N PHE A 6 0.39 6.41 -4.14
CA PHE A 6 -0.79 6.26 -3.30
C PHE A 6 -0.41 5.49 -2.05
N TYR A 7 -0.80 6.04 -0.90
CA TYR A 7 -0.49 5.54 0.42
C TYR A 7 -1.81 5.15 1.08
N SER A 8 -1.92 3.92 1.59
CA SER A 8 -3.11 3.48 2.32
C SER A 8 -2.75 2.44 3.37
N ASP A 9 -3.54 2.41 4.44
CA ASP A 9 -3.49 1.49 5.56
C ASP A 9 -4.58 0.40 5.48
N SER A 10 -5.49 0.48 4.52
CA SER A 10 -6.65 -0.40 4.44
C SER A 10 -6.79 -1.13 3.11
N HIS A 11 -7.17 -2.40 3.17
CA HIS A 11 -7.48 -3.21 1.99
C HIS A 11 -8.63 -2.65 1.13
N ASN A 12 -9.47 -1.78 1.69
CA ASN A 12 -10.55 -1.11 0.95
C ASN A 12 -10.01 -0.34 -0.27
N ASP A 13 -8.78 0.16 -0.19
CA ASP A 13 -8.17 0.96 -1.24
C ASP A 13 -7.36 0.14 -2.26
N LEU A 14 -7.35 -1.21 -2.17
CA LEU A 14 -6.68 -2.07 -3.14
C LEU A 14 -7.00 -1.71 -4.60
N PRO A 15 -8.29 -1.46 -4.99
CA PRO A 15 -8.60 -1.08 -6.37
C PRO A 15 -7.98 0.25 -6.83
N LEU A 16 -7.61 1.14 -5.90
CA LEU A 16 -6.94 2.41 -6.20
C LEU A 16 -5.42 2.25 -6.18
N LEU A 17 -4.88 1.50 -5.21
CA LEU A 17 -3.45 1.15 -5.15
C LEU A 17 -2.99 0.44 -6.43
N GLU A 18 -3.80 -0.47 -6.98
CA GLU A 18 -3.48 -1.18 -8.22
C GLU A 18 -3.42 -0.28 -9.47
N LYS A 19 -3.94 0.95 -9.40
CA LYS A 19 -4.00 1.88 -10.55
C LYS A 19 -2.81 2.84 -10.62
N VAL A 20 -2.03 2.98 -9.54
CA VAL A 20 -0.91 3.92 -9.48
C VAL A 20 0.43 3.27 -9.80
N ARG A 21 1.40 4.09 -10.23
CA ARG A 21 2.76 3.63 -10.53
C ARG A 21 3.52 3.18 -9.28
N HIS A 22 3.28 3.85 -8.15
CA HIS A 22 4.00 3.66 -6.90
C HIS A 22 3.01 3.47 -5.74
N PRO A 23 2.42 2.29 -5.56
CA PRO A 23 1.60 1.99 -4.39
C PRO A 23 2.47 1.74 -3.16
N ILE A 24 2.05 2.22 -2.00
CA ILE A 24 2.71 2.03 -0.70
C ILE A 24 1.65 1.69 0.35
N ALA A 25 1.90 0.61 1.08
CA ALA A 25 1.10 0.24 2.24
C ALA A 25 1.69 0.90 3.49
N VAL A 26 0.86 1.61 4.26
CA VAL A 26 1.27 2.34 5.47
C VAL A 26 0.52 1.77 6.64
N ASP A 27 1.19 1.18 7.63
CA ASP A 27 0.53 0.51 8.75
C ASP A 27 -0.63 -0.42 8.34
N PRO A 28 -0.45 -1.29 7.31
CA PRO A 28 -1.56 -1.98 6.67
C PRO A 28 -2.27 -2.97 7.59
N ASP A 29 -3.57 -3.14 7.38
CA ASP A 29 -4.28 -4.32 7.87
C ASP A 29 -3.70 -5.63 7.28
N SER A 30 -4.04 -6.77 7.88
CA SER A 30 -3.48 -8.08 7.49
C SER A 30 -3.73 -8.45 6.03
N THR A 31 -4.84 -7.98 5.45
CA THR A 31 -5.20 -8.28 4.05
C THR A 31 -4.37 -7.44 3.10
N LEU A 32 -4.25 -6.14 3.36
CA LEU A 32 -3.39 -5.25 2.58
C LEU A 32 -1.92 -5.65 2.73
N GLN A 33 -1.49 -6.05 3.93
CA GLN A 33 -0.12 -6.53 4.16
C GLN A 33 0.20 -7.75 3.31
N ALA A 34 -0.67 -8.77 3.33
CA ALA A 34 -0.48 -9.98 2.52
C ALA A 34 -0.42 -9.65 1.02
N HIS A 35 -1.32 -8.78 0.55
CA HIS A 35 -1.33 -8.34 -0.86
C HIS A 35 -0.06 -7.55 -1.23
N ALA A 36 0.35 -6.61 -0.39
CA ALA A 36 1.56 -5.81 -0.60
C ALA A 36 2.81 -6.70 -0.68
N LEU A 37 2.95 -7.69 0.22
CA LEU A 37 4.05 -8.65 0.18
C LEU A 37 4.03 -9.50 -1.10
N GLN A 38 2.84 -9.97 -1.51
CA GLN A 38 2.69 -10.75 -2.75
C GLN A 38 3.08 -9.96 -4.00
N LYS A 39 2.78 -8.66 -4.04
CA LYS A 39 3.07 -7.77 -5.17
C LYS A 39 4.44 -7.08 -5.08
N GLY A 40 5.16 -7.25 -3.97
CA GLY A 40 6.42 -6.55 -3.69
C GLY A 40 6.24 -5.03 -3.47
N TRP A 41 5.09 -4.60 -2.97
CA TRP A 41 4.85 -3.20 -2.62
C TRP A 41 5.58 -2.83 -1.33
N PRO A 42 6.13 -1.60 -1.22
CA PRO A 42 6.69 -1.10 0.03
C PRO A 42 5.64 -1.09 1.15
N VAL A 43 6.05 -1.56 2.33
CA VAL A 43 5.28 -1.45 3.57
C VAL A 43 6.07 -0.59 4.54
N ILE A 44 5.46 0.47 5.07
CA ILE A 44 6.07 1.37 6.06
C ILE A 44 5.17 1.49 7.29
N SER A 45 5.76 1.82 8.44
CA SER A 45 5.06 2.17 9.67
C SER A 45 5.35 3.63 9.99
N LEU A 46 4.33 4.42 10.33
CA LEU A 46 4.48 5.80 10.79
C LEU A 46 4.34 5.93 12.31
N ARG A 47 4.13 4.82 13.01
CA ARG A 47 4.10 4.81 14.47
C ARG A 47 5.51 4.96 15.03
N PRO A 48 5.72 5.88 16.01
CA PRO A 48 6.98 5.96 16.72
C PRO A 48 7.22 4.69 17.54
N GLU A 49 8.50 4.35 17.75
CA GLU A 49 8.94 3.29 18.66
C GLU A 49 8.60 3.59 20.12
#